data_AF-A0A2V8INB2-F1
#
_entry.id   AF-A0A2V8INB2-F1
#
_cell.length_a   1.000
_cell.length_b   1.000
_cell.length_c   1.000
_cell.angle_alpha   90.00
_cell.angle_beta   90.00
_cell.angle_gamma   90.00
#
_symmetry.space_group_name_H-M   'P 1'
#
loop_
_entity.id
_entity.type
_entity.pdbx_description
1 polymer ?
#
loop_
_entity_poly.entity_id
_entity_poly.type
_entity_poly.pdbx_seq_one_letter_code
_entity_poly.pdbx_strand_id
1 'polypeptide(L)'
;MPPDAYRAGDLSSVARPLTNPFTGAAYLNNQVPVNPMAAKIIDRLFPRQNQSTGAALNRPNLIYNASSDFTIDGVDGRIDHALSSKHRLIGRFTIKNREEKGLASNPQMGDASNRNEMRQVLFNGNSILGASLVNEARGGVSRQTNTFDYSFASEATAFMRDLGFTGLPDLTTFRPPAESRAWCCRTSCSSTTRSPG
;
A
#
# COMPACT_ATOMS: atom_id res chain seq x y z
N MET A 1 5.24 17.80 10.49
CA MET A 1 3.90 18.44 10.43
C MET A 1 4.04 19.95 10.33
N PRO A 2 3.05 20.70 9.80
CA PRO A 2 3.11 22.16 9.78
C PRO A 2 3.20 22.75 11.20
N PRO A 3 4.21 23.59 11.51
CA PRO A 3 4.27 24.35 12.76
C PRO A 3 3.08 25.28 12.94
N ASP A 4 2.76 25.67 14.18
CA ASP A 4 1.58 26.50 14.47
C ASP A 4 1.60 27.85 13.74
N ALA A 5 2.77 28.47 13.60
CA ALA A 5 2.94 29.68 12.79
C ALA A 5 2.45 29.47 11.34
N TYR A 6 2.80 28.32 10.74
CA TYR A 6 2.48 28.04 9.34
C TYR A 6 0.99 27.75 9.17
N ARG A 7 0.34 27.18 10.19
CA ARG A 7 -1.11 26.98 10.23
C ARG A 7 -1.87 28.31 10.24
N ALA A 8 -1.28 29.34 10.85
CA ALA A 8 -1.80 30.70 10.85
C ALA A 8 -1.40 31.52 9.61
N GLY A 9 -0.62 30.93 8.68
CA GLY A 9 -0.14 31.62 7.48
C GLY A 9 1.14 32.43 7.68
N ASP A 10 1.79 32.31 8.84
CA ASP A 10 3.08 32.93 9.12
C ASP A 10 4.22 31.98 8.70
N LEU A 11 4.86 32.30 7.58
CA LEU A 11 6.04 31.60 7.08
C LEU A 11 7.30 32.48 7.14
N SER A 12 7.35 33.43 8.08
CA SER A 12 8.49 34.35 8.26
C SER A 12 9.82 33.64 8.54
N SER A 13 9.80 32.41 9.07
CA SER A 13 11.00 31.59 9.27
C SER A 13 11.57 30.99 7.98
N VAL A 14 10.86 31.09 6.85
CA VAL A 14 11.39 30.68 5.54
C VAL A 14 12.29 31.78 5.01
N ALA A 15 13.57 31.46 4.80
CA ALA A 15 14.57 32.43 4.33
C ALA A 15 14.32 33.00 2.92
N ARG A 16 13.53 32.28 2.10
CA ARG A 16 13.19 32.71 0.74
C ARG A 16 11.90 33.54 0.76
N PRO A 17 11.84 34.68 0.07
CA PRO A 17 10.60 35.40 -0.14
C PRO A 17 9.56 34.52 -0.83
N LEU A 18 8.33 34.52 -0.31
CA LEU A 18 7.22 33.81 -0.92
C LEU A 18 6.55 34.68 -1.98
N THR A 19 6.29 34.12 -3.16
CA THR A 19 5.65 34.83 -4.27
C THR A 19 4.21 34.36 -4.45
N ASN A 20 3.29 35.30 -4.57
CA ASN A 20 1.89 35.03 -4.91
C ASN A 20 1.81 34.58 -6.38
N PRO A 21 1.33 33.35 -6.67
CA PRO A 21 1.29 32.83 -8.03
C PRO A 21 0.27 33.54 -8.94
N PHE A 22 -0.71 34.24 -8.38
CA PHE A 22 -1.76 34.93 -9.14
C PHE A 22 -1.37 36.36 -9.53
N THR A 23 -0.51 37.02 -8.75
CA THR A 23 -0.09 38.41 -8.99
C THR A 23 1.39 38.55 -9.34
N GLY A 24 2.21 37.52 -9.08
CA GLY A 24 3.66 37.57 -9.23
C GLY A 24 4.38 38.41 -8.16
N ALA A 25 3.64 39.06 -7.25
CA ALA A 25 4.22 39.87 -6.18
C ALA A 25 4.63 39.03 -4.97
N ALA A 26 5.63 39.47 -4.20
CA ALA A 26 6.01 38.82 -2.96
C ALA A 26 4.94 39.03 -1.87
N TYR A 27 4.72 38.03 -1.02
CA TYR A 27 3.94 38.16 0.20
C TYR A 27 4.73 39.00 1.22
N LEU A 28 4.08 40.04 1.76
CA LEU A 28 4.68 40.88 2.79
C LEU A 28 5.02 40.04 4.01
N ASN A 29 6.27 40.11 4.48
CA ASN A 29 6.78 39.35 5.64
C ASN A 29 6.52 37.83 5.57
N ASN A 30 6.41 37.26 4.36
CA ASN A 30 6.03 35.87 4.13
C ASN A 30 4.71 35.45 4.81
N GLN A 31 3.77 36.39 4.95
CA GLN A 31 2.43 36.12 5.47
C GLN A 31 1.48 35.74 4.34
N VAL A 32 0.95 34.53 4.39
CA VAL A 32 -0.01 34.00 3.42
C VAL A 32 -1.39 33.94 4.08
N PRO A 33 -2.41 34.62 3.52
CA PRO A 33 -3.76 34.55 4.05
C PRO A 33 -4.28 33.10 4.05
N VAL A 34 -4.74 32.61 5.21
CA VAL A 34 -5.35 31.29 5.35
C VAL A 34 -6.86 31.43 5.32
N ASN A 35 -7.51 30.79 4.36
CA ASN A 35 -8.98 30.77 4.32
C ASN A 35 -9.53 29.77 5.38
N PRO A 36 -10.77 29.95 5.84
CA PRO A 36 -11.34 29.09 6.88
C PRO A 36 -11.40 27.61 6.50
N MET A 37 -11.60 27.30 5.21
CA MET A 37 -11.62 25.93 4.71
C MET A 37 -10.24 25.27 4.81
N ALA A 38 -9.17 25.95 4.42
CA ALA A 38 -7.81 25.44 4.56
C ALA A 38 -7.44 25.25 6.03
N ALA A 39 -7.85 26.17 6.92
CA ALA A 39 -7.65 26.01 8.36
C ALA A 39 -8.31 24.72 8.87
N LYS A 40 -9.58 24.45 8.51
CA LYS A 40 -10.27 23.20 8.85
C LYS A 40 -9.55 21.95 8.31
N ILE A 41 -9.10 21.99 7.05
CA ILE A 41 -8.38 20.88 6.43
C ILE A 41 -7.07 20.61 7.16
N ILE A 42 -6.30 21.65 7.44
CA ILE A 42 -5.00 21.56 8.12
C ILE A 42 -5.18 20.99 9.54
N ASP A 43 -6.22 21.42 10.26
CA ASP A 43 -6.49 20.93 11.61
C ASP A 43 -7.02 19.50 11.65
N ARG A 44 -7.85 19.08 10.68
CA ARG A 44 -8.38 17.71 10.65
C ARG A 44 -7.39 16.69 10.10
N LEU A 45 -6.59 17.06 9.08
CA LEU A 45 -5.72 16.12 8.39
C LEU A 45 -4.28 16.14 8.88
N PHE A 46 -3.82 17.18 9.58
CA PHE A 46 -2.45 17.21 10.08
C PHE A 46 -2.46 17.39 11.60
N PRO A 47 -1.90 16.45 12.37
CA PRO A 47 -1.76 16.62 13.81
C PRO A 47 -0.81 17.78 14.12
N ARG A 48 -1.01 18.38 15.29
CA ARG A 48 -0.09 19.39 15.80
C ARG A 48 1.26 18.77 16.15
N GLN A 49 2.29 19.61 16.10
CA GLN A 49 3.61 19.25 16.60
C GLN A 49 3.54 18.85 18.08
N ASN A 50 4.37 17.89 18.48
CA ASN A 50 4.51 17.49 19.88
C ASN A 50 5.95 17.59 20.40
N GLN A 51 6.86 18.11 19.56
CA GLN A 51 8.21 18.46 19.95
C GLN A 51 8.35 19.99 20.00
N SER A 52 9.21 20.47 20.89
CA SER A 52 9.51 21.90 21.03
C SER A 52 10.51 22.37 19.96
N THR A 53 10.13 22.32 18.69
CA THR A 53 10.97 22.73 17.55
C THR A 53 10.63 24.12 17.00
N GLY A 54 9.52 24.72 17.43
CA GLY A 54 9.02 25.97 16.85
C GLY A 54 8.79 25.85 15.34
N ALA A 55 9.17 26.88 14.59
CA ALA A 55 9.04 26.91 13.14
C ALA A 55 10.22 26.26 12.37
N ALA A 56 11.12 25.56 13.07
CA ALA A 56 12.28 24.93 12.44
C ALA A 56 11.88 23.77 11.51
N LEU A 57 12.31 23.82 10.25
CA LEU A 57 12.03 22.80 9.23
C LEU A 57 13.05 21.66 9.19
N ASN A 58 14.19 21.82 9.85
CA ASN A 58 15.30 20.86 9.83
C ASN A 58 15.30 19.89 11.01
N ARG A 59 14.21 19.81 11.77
CA ARG A 59 14.08 18.95 12.96
C ARG A 59 12.76 18.19 12.94
N PRO A 60 12.74 16.92 13.38
CA PRO A 60 11.48 16.19 13.52
C PRO A 60 10.61 16.85 14.58
N ASN A 61 9.37 17.23 14.21
CA ASN A 61 8.46 17.97 15.08
C ASN A 61 7.19 17.21 15.52
N LEU A 62 7.00 16.01 14.98
CA LEU A 62 5.99 15.06 15.42
C LEU A 62 6.68 13.72 15.64
N ILE A 63 6.63 13.22 16.87
CA ILE A 63 7.20 11.91 17.25
C ILE A 63 6.17 11.17 18.09
N TYR A 64 5.71 10.01 17.64
CA TYR A 64 4.80 9.17 18.40
C TYR A 64 5.12 7.71 18.15
N ASN A 65 4.79 6.86 19.10
CA ASN A 65 4.89 5.42 18.94
C ASN A 65 3.61 4.92 18.26
N ALA A 66 3.75 4.43 17.04
CA ALA A 66 2.68 3.71 16.36
C ALA A 66 2.76 2.23 16.76
N SER A 67 1.72 1.72 17.42
CA SER A 67 1.57 0.28 17.59
C SER A 67 1.10 -0.32 16.27
N SER A 68 1.62 -1.49 15.93
CA SER A 68 1.15 -2.30 14.81
C SER A 68 1.11 -3.76 15.25
N ASP A 69 -0.06 -4.35 15.13
CA ASP A 69 -0.29 -5.78 15.28
C ASP A 69 -0.14 -6.45 13.92
N PHE A 70 0.50 -7.60 13.94
CA PHE A 70 0.85 -8.34 12.74
C PHE A 70 0.54 -9.82 12.94
N THR A 71 -0.40 -10.34 12.15
CA THR A 71 -0.80 -11.74 12.18
C THR A 71 -0.57 -12.38 10.83
N ILE A 72 -0.10 -13.62 10.84
CA ILE A 72 0.01 -14.46 9.65
C ILE A 72 -0.65 -15.78 9.96
N ASP A 73 -1.70 -16.09 9.21
CA ASP A 73 -2.36 -17.38 9.23
C ASP A 73 -2.19 -18.05 7.88
N GLY A 74 -1.78 -19.30 7.86
CA GLY A 74 -1.62 -19.99 6.60
C GLY A 74 -1.36 -21.47 6.71
N VAL A 75 -1.54 -22.12 5.58
CA VAL A 75 -1.23 -23.53 5.38
C VAL A 75 -0.44 -23.68 4.09
N ASP A 76 0.61 -24.47 4.20
CA ASP A 76 1.40 -24.93 3.08
C ASP A 76 1.27 -26.45 3.02
N GLY A 77 0.98 -26.97 1.84
CA GLY A 77 0.83 -28.40 1.61
C GLY A 77 1.61 -28.85 0.40
N ARG A 78 2.07 -30.10 0.47
CA ARG A 78 2.75 -30.78 -0.62
C ARG A 78 2.29 -32.22 -0.70
N ILE A 79 2.04 -32.67 -1.92
CA ILE A 79 1.73 -34.06 -2.24
C ILE A 79 2.72 -34.52 -3.30
N ASP A 80 3.43 -35.59 -3.00
CA ASP A 80 4.35 -36.25 -3.92
C ASP A 80 3.81 -37.64 -4.23
N HIS A 81 3.74 -37.99 -5.52
CA HIS A 81 3.25 -39.29 -5.93
C HIS A 81 4.07 -39.86 -7.09
N ALA A 82 4.47 -41.13 -6.95
CA ALA A 82 5.09 -41.88 -8.03
C ALA A 82 3.98 -42.61 -8.81
N LEU A 83 3.64 -42.10 -9.99
CA LEU A 83 2.64 -42.70 -10.87
C LEU A 83 3.15 -44.03 -11.46
N SER A 84 4.46 -44.15 -11.66
CA SER A 84 5.14 -45.38 -12.05
C SER A 84 6.62 -45.33 -11.66
N SER A 85 7.40 -46.35 -12.03
CA SER A 85 8.86 -46.34 -11.88
C SER A 85 9.55 -45.25 -12.73
N LYS A 86 8.86 -44.67 -13.72
CA LYS A 86 9.40 -43.67 -14.66
C LYS A 86 8.75 -42.29 -14.54
N HIS A 87 7.60 -42.18 -13.87
CA HIS A 87 6.82 -40.94 -13.80
C HIS A 87 6.59 -40.53 -12.34
N ARG A 88 6.87 -39.26 -12.04
CA ARG A 88 6.61 -38.65 -10.73
C ARG A 88 5.85 -37.35 -10.90
N LEU A 89 4.88 -37.12 -10.02
CA LEU A 89 4.07 -35.92 -9.98
C LEU A 89 4.14 -35.31 -8.57
N ILE A 90 4.30 -34.00 -8.53
CA ILE A 90 4.39 -33.20 -7.30
C ILE A 90 3.36 -32.08 -7.41
N GLY A 91 2.51 -31.96 -6.40
CA GLY A 91 1.60 -30.84 -6.22
C GLY A 91 1.96 -30.05 -4.98
N ARG A 92 1.91 -28.72 -5.06
CA ARG A 92 2.06 -27.81 -3.92
C ARG A 92 0.92 -26.83 -3.91
N PHE A 93 0.40 -26.54 -2.72
CA PHE A 93 -0.54 -25.45 -2.52
C PHE A 93 -0.12 -24.61 -1.32
N THR A 94 -0.40 -23.32 -1.41
CA THR A 94 -0.14 -22.35 -0.36
C THR A 94 -1.35 -21.44 -0.22
N ILE A 95 -1.84 -21.32 1.01
CA ILE A 95 -2.87 -20.37 1.40
C ILE A 95 -2.29 -19.58 2.56
N LYS A 96 -2.06 -18.29 2.36
CA LYS A 96 -1.58 -17.38 3.42
C LYS A 96 -2.45 -16.15 3.47
N ASN A 97 -2.80 -15.74 4.67
CA ASN A 97 -3.42 -14.47 4.99
C ASN A 97 -2.48 -13.77 5.95
N ARG A 98 -2.06 -12.57 5.59
CA ARG A 98 -1.35 -11.67 6.48
C ARG A 98 -2.29 -10.50 6.75
N GLU A 99 -2.45 -10.18 8.01
CA GLU A 99 -3.20 -9.00 8.44
C GLU A 99 -2.28 -8.15 9.31
N GLU A 100 -2.24 -6.87 8.99
CA GLU A 100 -1.51 -5.86 9.73
C GLU A 100 -2.50 -4.77 10.11
N LYS A 101 -2.57 -4.42 11.39
CA LYS A 101 -3.48 -3.41 11.93
C LYS A 101 -2.72 -2.55 12.91
N GLY A 102 -2.80 -1.24 12.76
CA GLY A 102 -2.09 -0.36 13.66
C GLY A 102 -2.44 1.09 13.41
N LEU A 103 -1.84 1.96 14.21
CA LEU A 103 -1.99 3.40 14.02
C LEU A 103 -1.45 3.80 12.64
N ALA A 104 -2.23 4.55 11.87
CA ALA A 104 -1.77 5.09 10.61
C ALA A 104 -0.53 5.99 10.82
N SER A 105 0.23 6.22 9.74
CA SER A 105 1.33 7.20 9.71
C SER A 105 0.89 8.63 10.04
N ASN A 106 -0.42 8.85 10.02
CA ASN A 106 -1.06 10.04 10.53
C ASN A 106 -2.08 9.65 11.62
N PRO A 107 -1.84 9.98 12.90
CA PRO A 107 -2.74 9.62 13.98
C PRO A 107 -4.15 10.24 13.86
N GLN A 108 -4.32 11.32 13.08
CA GLN A 108 -5.65 11.90 12.83
C GLN A 108 -6.52 11.04 11.89
N MET A 109 -5.89 10.12 11.14
CA MET A 109 -6.59 9.20 10.23
C MET A 109 -7.09 7.92 10.92
N GLY A 110 -6.76 7.74 12.20
CA GLY A 110 -7.11 6.56 12.99
C GLY A 110 -6.24 5.35 12.67
N ASP A 111 -6.82 4.17 12.83
CA ASP A 111 -6.13 2.92 12.56
C ASP A 111 -6.13 2.65 11.05
N ALA A 112 -5.01 2.19 10.54
CA ALA A 112 -4.87 1.62 9.21
C ALA A 112 -4.80 0.10 9.32
N SER A 113 -5.39 -0.58 8.34
CA SER A 113 -5.27 -2.02 8.18
C SER A 113 -4.83 -2.38 6.77
N ASN A 114 -4.01 -3.41 6.69
CA ASN A 114 -3.55 -3.99 5.44
C ASN A 114 -3.73 -5.50 5.51
N ARG A 115 -4.53 -6.04 4.60
CA ARG A 115 -4.77 -7.47 4.46
C ARG A 115 -4.19 -7.95 3.15
N ASN A 116 -3.25 -8.89 3.25
CA ASN A 116 -2.68 -9.60 2.11
C ASN A 116 -3.17 -11.05 2.11
N GLU A 117 -3.80 -11.45 1.02
CA GLU A 117 -4.25 -12.83 0.80
C GLU A 117 -3.48 -13.43 -0.37
N MET A 118 -2.71 -14.47 -0.11
CA MET A 118 -1.97 -15.22 -1.11
C MET A 118 -2.56 -16.61 -1.27
N ARG A 119 -2.83 -16.99 -2.52
CA ARG A 119 -3.28 -18.33 -2.92
C ARG A 119 -2.39 -18.79 -4.05
N GLN A 120 -1.73 -19.93 -3.90
CA GLN A 120 -0.86 -20.47 -4.93
C GLN A 120 -1.07 -21.96 -5.06
N VAL A 121 -1.03 -22.44 -6.30
CA VAL A 121 -1.01 -23.87 -6.61
C VAL A 121 0.04 -24.09 -7.71
N LEU A 122 0.90 -25.07 -7.51
CA LEU A 122 1.98 -25.44 -8.43
C LEU A 122 1.97 -26.95 -8.62
N PHE A 123 2.19 -27.38 -9.86
CA PHE A 123 2.39 -28.76 -10.25
C PHE A 123 3.75 -28.92 -10.93
N ASN A 124 4.41 -30.04 -10.66
CA ASN A 124 5.64 -30.44 -11.32
C ASN A 124 5.59 -31.93 -11.68
N GLY A 125 5.77 -32.25 -12.95
CA GLY A 125 5.79 -33.61 -13.47
C GLY A 125 7.15 -33.95 -14.08
N ASN A 126 7.74 -35.06 -13.64
CA ASN A 126 9.01 -35.56 -14.15
C ASN A 126 8.80 -36.92 -14.81
N SER A 127 9.41 -37.14 -15.97
CA SER A 127 9.30 -38.38 -16.75
C SER A 127 10.64 -38.85 -17.30
N ILE A 128 10.95 -40.14 -17.16
CA ILE A 128 12.08 -40.78 -17.81
C ILE A 128 11.60 -41.39 -19.14
N LEU A 129 11.98 -40.77 -20.26
CA LEU A 129 11.56 -41.16 -21.60
C LEU A 129 12.46 -42.24 -22.23
N GLY A 130 13.69 -42.41 -21.71
CA GLY A 130 14.66 -43.42 -22.14
C GLY A 130 15.81 -43.55 -21.16
N ALA A 131 16.77 -44.43 -21.44
CA ALA A 131 17.92 -44.70 -20.55
C ALA A 131 18.79 -43.45 -20.27
N SER A 132 18.71 -42.44 -21.13
CA SER A 132 19.49 -41.20 -21.02
C SER A 132 18.64 -39.92 -21.19
N LEU A 133 17.30 -40.02 -21.17
CA LEU A 133 16.41 -38.88 -21.42
C LEU A 133 15.40 -38.69 -20.29
N VAL A 134 15.45 -37.51 -19.67
CA VAL A 134 14.51 -37.05 -18.64
C VAL A 134 13.81 -35.79 -19.14
N ASN A 135 12.50 -35.71 -18.93
CA ASN A 135 11.68 -34.55 -19.19
C ASN A 135 11.04 -34.05 -17.89
N GLU A 136 10.94 -32.73 -17.76
CA GLU A 136 10.29 -32.05 -16.64
C GLU A 136 9.33 -30.98 -17.17
N ALA A 137 8.14 -30.93 -16.60
CA ALA A 137 7.14 -29.93 -16.90
C ALA A 137 6.59 -29.32 -15.61
N ARG A 138 6.56 -27.99 -15.53
CA ARG A 138 6.09 -27.22 -14.38
C ARG A 138 5.01 -26.25 -14.79
N GLY A 139 3.98 -26.11 -13.96
CA GLY A 139 2.91 -25.15 -14.17
C GLY A 139 2.28 -24.75 -12.84
N GLY A 140 1.71 -23.55 -12.79
CA GLY A 140 1.03 -23.11 -11.58
C GLY A 140 0.34 -21.77 -11.76
N VAL A 141 -0.47 -21.45 -10.76
CA VAL A 141 -1.23 -20.20 -10.67
C VAL A 141 -1.04 -19.59 -9.29
N SER A 142 -0.98 -18.27 -9.25
CA SER A 142 -0.93 -17.51 -8.01
C SER A 142 -1.88 -16.34 -8.07
N ARG A 143 -2.63 -16.12 -7.00
CA ARG A 143 -3.43 -14.92 -6.78
C ARG A 143 -2.98 -14.28 -5.50
N GLN A 144 -2.72 -12.98 -5.57
CA GLN A 144 -2.45 -12.14 -4.42
C GLN A 144 -3.47 -11.01 -4.41
N THR A 145 -4.12 -10.79 -3.27
CA THR A 145 -5.05 -9.69 -3.07
C THR A 145 -4.55 -8.86 -1.90
N ASN A 146 -4.41 -7.56 -2.13
CA ASN A 146 -4.06 -6.58 -1.12
C ASN A 146 -5.28 -5.69 -0.89
N THR A 147 -5.70 -5.58 0.35
CA THR A 147 -6.77 -4.66 0.75
C THR A 147 -6.20 -3.73 1.81
N PHE A 148 -6.33 -2.43 1.56
CA PHE A 148 -5.91 -1.39 2.48
C PHE A 148 -7.15 -0.61 2.93
N ASP A 149 -7.25 -0.38 4.22
CA ASP A 149 -8.36 0.35 4.85
C ASP A 149 -7.83 1.25 5.97
N TYR A 150 -8.57 2.31 6.29
CA TYR A 150 -8.25 3.19 7.42
C TYR A 150 -9.52 3.85 7.96
N SER A 151 -9.60 4.05 9.27
CA SER A 151 -10.84 4.47 9.95
C SER A 151 -11.44 5.76 9.37
N PHE A 152 -10.60 6.75 9.04
CA PHE A 152 -11.05 8.03 8.48
C PHE A 152 -11.75 7.91 7.12
N ALA A 153 -11.53 6.84 6.34
CA ALA A 153 -12.20 6.64 5.06
C ALA A 153 -13.73 6.64 5.20
N SER A 154 -14.24 6.07 6.31
CA SER A 154 -15.68 6.02 6.61
C SER A 154 -16.28 7.40 6.94
N GLU A 155 -15.47 8.32 7.45
CA GLU A 155 -15.89 9.68 7.83
C GLU A 155 -15.72 10.70 6.69
N ALA A 156 -15.09 10.30 5.58
CA ALA A 156 -14.72 11.21 4.50
C ALA A 156 -15.93 12.00 3.94
N THR A 157 -17.09 11.34 3.76
CA THR A 157 -18.31 12.01 3.29
C THR A 157 -18.78 13.10 4.26
N ALA A 158 -18.76 12.83 5.58
CA ALA A 158 -19.14 13.80 6.60
C ALA A 158 -18.16 14.97 6.67
N PHE A 159 -16.86 14.67 6.57
CA PHE A 159 -15.81 15.68 6.51
C PHE A 159 -15.97 16.60 5.29
N MET A 160 -16.22 16.05 4.09
CA MET A 160 -16.44 16.86 2.89
C MET A 160 -17.67 17.76 3.00
N ARG A 161 -18.74 17.29 3.66
CA ARG A 161 -19.92 18.13 3.94
C ARG A 161 -19.60 19.26 4.92
N ASP A 162 -18.79 19.03 5.95
CA ASP A 162 -18.34 20.09 6.88
C ASP A 162 -17.45 21.14 6.20
N LEU A 163 -16.71 20.76 5.16
CA LEU A 163 -15.99 21.68 4.30
C LEU A 163 -16.92 22.46 3.35
N GLY A 164 -18.22 22.14 3.31
CA GLY A 164 -19.21 22.84 2.49
C GLY A 164 -19.35 22.29 1.08
N PHE A 165 -18.78 21.12 0.76
CA PHE A 165 -19.03 20.46 -0.51
C PHE A 165 -20.45 19.89 -0.54
N THR A 166 -21.24 20.32 -1.53
CA THR A 166 -22.60 19.83 -1.79
C THR A 166 -22.63 18.98 -3.06
N GLY A 167 -23.57 18.04 -3.16
CA GLY A 167 -23.75 17.20 -4.36
C GLY A 167 -22.77 16.02 -4.52
N LEU A 168 -21.95 15.71 -3.49
CA LEU A 168 -21.08 14.53 -3.54
C LEU A 168 -21.89 13.23 -3.36
N PRO A 169 -21.66 12.21 -4.19
CA PRO A 169 -22.23 10.87 -3.96
C PRO A 169 -21.71 10.30 -2.64
N ASP A 170 -22.50 9.43 -2.02
CA ASP A 170 -22.08 8.79 -0.77
C ASP A 170 -20.91 7.82 -1.01
N LEU A 171 -19.72 8.27 -0.64
CA LEU A 171 -18.48 7.52 -0.83
C LEU A 171 -18.36 6.30 0.10
N THR A 172 -19.23 6.16 1.11
CA THR A 172 -19.27 4.97 1.97
C THR A 172 -19.75 3.72 1.22
N THR A 173 -20.39 3.91 0.06
CA THR A 173 -20.88 2.83 -0.81
C THR A 173 -19.95 2.51 -1.97
N PHE A 174 -18.85 3.27 -2.14
CA PHE A 174 -17.91 3.05 -3.23
C PHE A 174 -17.00 1.85 -2.91
N ARG A 175 -17.52 0.64 -3.17
CA ARG A 175 -16.73 -0.56 -3.23
C ARG A 175 -16.02 -0.58 -4.58
N PRO A 176 -14.69 -0.39 -4.67
CA PRO A 176 -13.99 -0.54 -5.94
C PRO A 176 -14.30 -1.94 -6.49
N PRO A 177 -14.56 -2.09 -7.81
CA PRO A 177 -14.77 -3.40 -8.38
C PRO A 177 -13.55 -4.26 -8.06
N ALA A 178 -13.83 -5.41 -7.44
CA ALA A 178 -12.80 -6.42 -7.26
C ALA A 178 -12.30 -6.86 -8.64
N GLU A 179 -10.99 -7.07 -8.74
CA GLU A 179 -10.30 -7.84 -9.78
C GLU A 179 -9.76 -7.08 -11.00
N SER A 180 -8.48 -6.72 -10.95
CA SER A 180 -7.61 -6.91 -12.11
C SER A 180 -7.02 -8.33 -12.05
N ARG A 181 -7.62 -9.26 -12.79
CA ARG A 181 -7.08 -10.63 -12.95
C ARG A 181 -5.87 -10.58 -13.88
N ALA A 182 -4.67 -10.42 -13.31
CA ALA A 182 -3.45 -10.68 -14.06
C ALA A 182 -3.18 -12.20 -14.10
N TRP A 183 -3.64 -12.87 -15.16
CA TRP A 183 -3.20 -14.22 -15.49
C TRP A 183 -1.79 -14.14 -16.06
N CYS A 184 -0.79 -14.44 -15.25
CA CYS A 184 0.58 -14.62 -15.74
C CYS A 184 0.83 -16.12 -15.95
N CYS A 185 0.56 -16.61 -17.17
CA CYS A 185 1.00 -17.94 -17.59
C CYS A 185 2.46 -17.82 -18.04
N ARG A 186 3.42 -18.09 -17.15
CA ARG A 186 4.84 -18.13 -17.50
C ARG A 186 5.21 -19.53 -17.99
N THR A 187 5.00 -19.80 -19.26
CA THR A 187 5.57 -20.97 -19.95
C THR A 187 7.02 -20.66 -20.32
N SER A 188 7.97 -21.17 -19.54
CA SER A 188 9.36 -21.30 -19.99
C SER A 188 9.61 -22.75 -20.39
N CYS A 189 9.48 -23.06 -21.68
CA CYS A 189 10.09 -24.24 -22.28
C CYS A 189 11.50 -23.83 -22.76
N SER A 190 12.55 -24.28 -22.07
CA SER A 190 13.91 -24.22 -22.59
C SER A 190 14.33 -25.62 -23.03
N SER A 191 14.38 -25.87 -24.34
CA SER A 191 15.05 -27.04 -24.92
C SER A 191 16.53 -26.70 -25.13
N THR A 192 17.42 -27.32 -24.35
CA THR A 192 18.86 -27.29 -24.61
C THR A 192 19.19 -28.41 -25.61
N THR A 193 19.37 -28.04 -26.87
CA THR A 193 19.98 -28.93 -27.88
C THR A 193 21.49 -28.76 -27.80
N ARG A 194 22.21 -29.80 -27.39
CA ARG A 194 23.68 -29.84 -27.42
C ARG A 194 24.09 -30.39 -28.78
N SER A 195 24.76 -29.56 -29.60
CA SER A 195 25.42 -30.02 -30.83
C SER A 195 26.81 -30.58 -30.49
N PRO A 196 27.27 -31.66 -31.13
CA PRO A 196 28.64 -32.15 -30.98
C PRO A 196 29.58 -31.37 -31.89
N GLY A 197 30.76 -31.08 -31.37
CA GLY A 197 31.96 -30.57 -32.04
C GLY A 197 33.14 -30.87 -31.13
#